data_AF-A0A7V9I325-F1
#
_entry.id   AF-A0A7V9I325-F1
#
_cell.length_a   1.000
_cell.length_b   1.000
_cell.length_c   1.000
_cell.angle_alpha   90.00
_cell.angle_beta   90.00
_cell.angle_gamma   90.00
#
_symmetry.space_group_name_H-M   'P 1'
#
loop_
_entity.id
_entity.type
_entity.pdbx_description
1 polymer ?
#
loop_
_entity_poly.entity_id
_entity_poly.type
_entity_poly.pdbx_seq_one_letter_code
_entity_poly.pdbx_strand_id
1 'polypeptide(L)'
;MRWLCFACCATAILTPAAARASVTIAANVDRAALRVDAAGNAEVSWLAGGARRSVLVPAQGLLLPGGRLSGPDVSRAVTAPVLPFRRALRRTPDGRLWALQAWRVGVPGTLELRFSRWRGAPTLVTATATLKSRTVLIEGQASFQGRPVTGYSPTPEGDPIRLSAFVDCFACRGSGWARVTGKATRAGGKFGTFMRREWLGPRYRVIVPGPNRGTTLAPDAAVIVASPG
;
A
#
# COMPACT_ATOMS: atom_id res chain seq x y z
N MET A 1 -46.81 28.05 -28.96
CA MET A 1 -46.36 27.34 -27.74
C MET A 1 -45.51 26.14 -28.14
N ARG A 2 -44.18 26.23 -27.98
CA ARG A 2 -43.26 25.10 -28.13
C ARG A 2 -42.42 25.04 -26.86
N TRP A 3 -42.62 23.98 -26.09
CA TRP A 3 -41.98 23.73 -24.80
C TRP A 3 -40.51 23.31 -24.99
N LEU A 4 -39.61 23.95 -24.25
CA LEU A 4 -38.22 23.52 -24.09
C LEU A 4 -38.14 22.41 -23.05
N CYS A 5 -37.73 21.20 -23.45
CA CYS A 5 -37.25 20.18 -22.52
C CYS A 5 -35.79 20.45 -22.19
N PHE A 6 -35.52 20.97 -20.99
CA PHE A 6 -34.17 21.01 -20.42
C PHE A 6 -33.80 19.61 -19.90
N ALA A 7 -32.97 18.89 -20.65
CA ALA A 7 -32.33 17.66 -20.19
C ALA A 7 -31.18 18.02 -19.23
N CYS A 8 -31.37 17.73 -17.95
CA CYS A 8 -30.36 17.91 -16.91
C CYS A 8 -29.34 16.77 -17.00
N CYS A 9 -28.23 16.97 -17.70
CA CYS A 9 -27.10 16.05 -17.69
C CYS A 9 -26.35 16.18 -16.35
N ALA A 10 -26.58 15.23 -15.45
CA ALA A 10 -25.76 15.07 -14.24
C ALA A 10 -24.40 14.47 -14.64
N THR A 11 -23.37 15.31 -14.69
CA THR A 11 -21.99 14.90 -14.98
C THR A 11 -21.40 14.19 -13.75
N ALA A 12 -21.28 12.86 -13.80
CA ALA A 12 -20.58 12.10 -12.79
C ALA A 12 -19.07 12.41 -12.84
N ILE A 13 -18.55 13.05 -11.81
CA ILE A 13 -17.11 13.32 -11.65
C ILE A 13 -16.43 11.99 -11.28
N LEU A 14 -15.87 11.31 -12.27
CA LEU A 14 -14.98 10.17 -12.06
C LEU A 14 -13.62 10.69 -11.56
N THR A 15 -13.36 10.57 -10.26
CA THR A 15 -12.02 10.83 -9.72
C THR A 15 -11.07 9.70 -10.16
N PRO A 16 -9.93 10.00 -10.81
CA PRO A 16 -8.97 8.96 -11.19
C PRO A 16 -8.40 8.27 -9.93
N ALA A 17 -8.45 6.95 -9.92
CA ALA A 17 -7.90 6.13 -8.85
C ALA A 17 -6.36 6.24 -8.86
N ALA A 18 -5.77 6.60 -7.72
CA ALA A 18 -4.32 6.69 -7.59
C ALA A 18 -3.69 5.29 -7.60
N ALA A 19 -3.00 4.97 -8.69
CA ALA A 19 -2.20 3.76 -8.87
C ALA A 19 -1.03 3.71 -7.86
N ARG A 20 -0.96 2.66 -7.03
CA ARG A 20 0.07 2.46 -5.98
C ARG A 20 0.47 0.99 -5.88
N ALA A 21 1.76 0.67 -5.66
CA ALA A 21 2.36 -0.66 -5.91
C ALA A 21 1.56 -1.85 -5.38
N SER A 22 1.63 -2.41 -4.15
CA SER A 22 0.56 -3.34 -3.71
C SER A 22 -0.87 -2.84 -4.04
N VAL A 23 -1.79 -3.71 -4.43
CA VAL A 23 -3.01 -3.27 -5.13
C VAL A 23 -3.91 -2.49 -4.19
N THR A 24 -4.16 -1.21 -4.47
CA THR A 24 -5.16 -0.43 -3.73
C THR A 24 -6.54 -1.01 -4.01
N ILE A 25 -7.21 -1.48 -2.96
CA ILE A 25 -8.55 -2.08 -3.04
C ILE A 25 -9.63 -1.05 -2.76
N ALA A 26 -9.42 -0.23 -1.74
CA ALA A 26 -10.41 0.72 -1.25
C ALA A 26 -9.76 1.76 -0.35
N ALA A 27 -10.53 2.80 -0.02
CA ALA A 27 -10.15 3.87 0.87
C ALA A 27 -11.05 3.91 2.11
N ASN A 28 -10.51 4.34 3.26
CA ASN A 28 -11.24 4.62 4.51
C ASN A 28 -12.17 3.47 4.92
N VAL A 29 -11.62 2.26 4.94
CA VAL A 29 -12.39 1.04 5.20
C VAL A 29 -12.35 0.63 6.66
N ASP A 30 -13.43 -0.02 7.09
CA ASP A 30 -13.52 -0.69 8.39
C ASP A 30 -13.74 -2.20 8.23
N ARG A 31 -13.38 -2.98 9.25
CA ARG A 31 -13.65 -4.43 9.33
C ARG A 31 -13.27 -5.21 8.06
N ALA A 32 -12.09 -4.92 7.52
CA ALA A 32 -11.56 -5.61 6.35
C ALA A 32 -11.33 -7.10 6.64
N ALA A 33 -11.72 -7.97 5.71
CA ALA A 33 -11.55 -9.42 5.76
C ALA A 33 -11.00 -9.93 4.44
N LEU A 34 -10.33 -11.07 4.51
CA LEU A 34 -9.68 -11.74 3.39
C LEU A 34 -10.03 -13.22 3.40
N ARG A 35 -10.41 -13.74 2.23
CA ARG A 35 -10.64 -15.16 1.95
C ARG A 35 -9.99 -15.50 0.61
N VAL A 36 -9.54 -16.73 0.43
CA VAL A 36 -8.87 -17.16 -0.81
C VAL A 36 -9.30 -18.58 -1.17
N ASP A 37 -9.66 -18.81 -2.43
CA ASP A 37 -10.05 -20.13 -2.93
C ASP A 37 -8.86 -20.94 -3.49
N ALA A 38 -9.12 -22.19 -3.87
CA ALA A 38 -8.11 -23.09 -4.46
C ALA A 38 -7.65 -22.65 -5.86
N ALA A 39 -8.45 -21.88 -6.59
CA ALA A 39 -8.10 -21.33 -7.89
C ALA A 39 -7.13 -20.13 -7.79
N GLY A 40 -6.91 -19.60 -6.58
CA GLY A 40 -6.05 -18.45 -6.34
C GLY A 40 -6.76 -17.12 -6.53
N ASN A 41 -8.09 -17.09 -6.43
CA ASN A 41 -8.84 -15.85 -6.31
C ASN A 41 -8.92 -15.44 -4.84
N ALA A 42 -8.86 -14.14 -4.57
CA ALA A 42 -9.07 -13.59 -3.24
C ALA A 42 -10.31 -12.72 -3.20
N GLU A 43 -11.20 -12.97 -2.25
CA GLU A 43 -12.26 -12.04 -1.91
C GLU A 43 -11.76 -11.15 -0.78
N VAL A 44 -11.76 -9.85 -1.06
CA VAL A 44 -11.52 -8.81 -0.06
C VAL A 44 -12.85 -8.16 0.22
N SER A 45 -13.28 -8.15 1.48
CA SER A 45 -14.53 -7.50 1.88
C SER A 45 -14.33 -6.58 3.07
N TRP A 46 -15.10 -5.49 3.12
CA TRP A 46 -14.97 -4.46 4.14
C TRP A 46 -16.31 -3.78 4.40
N LEU A 47 -16.38 -2.97 5.46
CA LEU A 47 -17.50 -2.08 5.75
C LEU A 47 -17.15 -0.67 5.24
N ALA A 48 -18.05 -0.07 4.48
CA ALA A 48 -17.96 1.33 4.04
C ALA A 48 -19.36 1.95 3.98
N GLY A 49 -19.56 3.09 4.65
CA GLY A 49 -20.86 3.77 4.71
C GLY A 49 -21.97 2.89 5.26
N GLY A 50 -21.69 2.08 6.28
CA GLY A 50 -22.66 1.14 6.89
C GLY A 50 -22.96 -0.12 6.06
N ALA A 51 -22.48 -0.23 4.82
CA ALA A 51 -22.73 -1.37 3.94
C ALA A 51 -21.49 -2.26 3.77
N ARG A 52 -21.70 -3.58 3.71
CA ARG A 52 -20.65 -4.52 3.34
C ARG A 52 -20.34 -4.37 1.85
N ARG A 53 -19.07 -4.16 1.52
CA ARG A 53 -18.54 -4.13 0.16
C ARG A 53 -17.58 -5.28 -0.05
N SER A 54 -17.40 -5.72 -1.29
CA SER A 54 -16.41 -6.71 -1.66
C SER A 54 -15.79 -6.40 -3.01
N VAL A 55 -14.62 -6.96 -3.23
CA VAL A 55 -13.98 -7.09 -4.54
C VAL A 55 -13.43 -8.50 -4.66
N LEU A 56 -13.52 -9.08 -5.84
CA LEU A 56 -12.78 -10.29 -6.19
C LEU A 56 -11.47 -9.87 -6.88
N VAL A 57 -10.35 -10.31 -6.32
CA VAL A 57 -9.02 -10.19 -6.90
C VAL A 57 -8.69 -11.54 -7.54
N PRO A 58 -8.78 -11.68 -8.88
CA PRO A 58 -8.49 -12.94 -9.52
C PRO A 58 -7.00 -13.31 -9.43
N ALA A 59 -6.68 -14.55 -9.77
CA ALA A 59 -5.29 -14.98 -9.93
C ALA A 59 -4.57 -14.12 -11.00
N GLN A 60 -5.27 -13.78 -12.09
CA GLN A 60 -4.82 -12.91 -13.18
C GLN A 60 -5.98 -12.04 -13.67
N GLY A 61 -5.66 -10.87 -14.25
CA GLY A 61 -6.63 -9.96 -14.82
C GLY A 61 -7.13 -8.88 -13.86
N LEU A 62 -8.23 -8.25 -14.24
CA LEU A 62 -8.79 -7.08 -13.57
C LEU A 62 -9.52 -7.43 -12.27
N LEU A 63 -9.52 -6.48 -11.33
CA LEU A 63 -10.35 -6.54 -10.13
C LEU A 63 -11.84 -6.53 -10.50
N LEU A 64 -12.65 -7.32 -9.80
CA LEU A 64 -14.11 -7.39 -10.03
C LEU A 64 -14.88 -6.83 -8.82
N PRO A 65 -15.33 -5.57 -8.86
CA PRO A 65 -16.13 -4.97 -7.79
C PRO A 65 -17.42 -5.74 -7.53
N GLY A 66 -17.78 -5.92 -6.26
CA GLY A 66 -18.95 -6.70 -5.85
C GLY A 66 -18.76 -8.22 -5.99
N GLY A 67 -17.67 -8.68 -6.60
CA GLY A 67 -17.34 -10.08 -6.74
C GLY A 67 -17.15 -10.79 -5.39
N ARG A 68 -17.35 -12.11 -5.41
CA ARG A 68 -17.19 -13.02 -4.27
C ARG A 68 -16.53 -14.31 -4.73
N LEU A 69 -15.97 -15.07 -3.79
CA LEU A 69 -15.48 -16.41 -4.10
C LEU A 69 -16.64 -17.30 -4.55
N SER A 70 -16.44 -18.04 -5.64
CA SER A 70 -17.34 -19.12 -6.06
C SER A 70 -17.08 -20.43 -5.30
N GLY A 71 -15.86 -20.61 -4.79
CA GLY A 71 -15.42 -21.79 -4.03
C GLY A 71 -15.25 -21.55 -2.52
N PRO A 72 -14.91 -22.61 -1.76
CA PRO A 72 -14.60 -22.50 -0.34
C PRO A 72 -13.33 -21.67 -0.10
N ASP A 73 -13.24 -21.05 1.08
CA ASP A 73 -12.00 -20.43 1.54
C ASP A 73 -11.03 -21.53 1.99
N VAL A 74 -9.93 -21.71 1.27
CA VAL A 74 -8.91 -22.72 1.57
C VAL A 74 -7.74 -22.14 2.36
N SER A 75 -7.72 -20.81 2.55
CA SER A 75 -6.65 -20.15 3.27
C SER A 75 -6.86 -20.19 4.78
N ARG A 76 -5.78 -20.14 5.56
CA ARG A 76 -5.81 -20.09 7.02
C ARG A 76 -5.13 -18.82 7.52
N ALA A 77 -5.64 -18.23 8.59
CA ALA A 77 -5.00 -17.09 9.23
C ALA A 77 -3.63 -17.50 9.79
N VAL A 78 -2.63 -16.63 9.63
CA VAL A 78 -1.28 -16.84 10.17
C VAL A 78 -0.74 -15.54 10.78
N THR A 79 0.19 -15.66 11.72
CA THR A 79 0.76 -14.52 12.46
C THR A 79 2.11 -14.07 11.92
N ALA A 80 2.82 -14.93 11.18
CA ALA A 80 4.13 -14.66 10.59
C ALA A 80 4.06 -14.68 9.04
N PRO A 81 4.84 -13.82 8.35
CA PRO A 81 5.72 -12.79 8.91
C PRO A 81 4.96 -11.59 9.53
N VAL A 82 5.64 -10.83 10.39
CA VAL A 82 5.10 -9.56 10.91
C VAL A 82 5.12 -8.53 9.79
N LEU A 83 3.96 -7.93 9.49
CA LEU A 83 3.81 -6.90 8.47
C LEU A 83 3.35 -5.60 9.11
N PRO A 84 3.91 -4.45 8.68
CA PRO A 84 3.43 -3.15 9.15
C PRO A 84 2.00 -2.94 8.67
N PHE A 85 1.19 -2.25 9.47
CA PHE A 85 -0.18 -1.87 9.09
C PHE A 85 -1.13 -3.04 8.76
N ARG A 86 -0.79 -4.26 9.20
CA ARG A 86 -1.56 -5.48 8.90
C ARG A 86 -3.01 -5.36 9.37
N ARG A 87 -3.92 -5.68 8.47
CA ARG A 87 -5.35 -5.93 8.75
C ARG A 87 -5.70 -7.41 8.69
N ALA A 88 -5.09 -8.14 7.77
CA ALA A 88 -5.23 -9.59 7.66
C ALA A 88 -3.94 -10.21 7.10
N LEU A 89 -3.65 -11.45 7.48
CA LEU A 89 -2.58 -12.26 6.89
C LEU A 89 -3.03 -13.72 6.86
N ARG A 90 -2.95 -14.34 5.69
CA ARG A 90 -3.39 -15.71 5.45
C ARG A 90 -2.38 -16.48 4.63
N ARG A 91 -2.42 -17.81 4.75
CA ARG A 91 -1.62 -18.74 3.96
C ARG A 91 -2.52 -19.79 3.30
N THR A 92 -2.29 -20.06 2.03
CA THR A 92 -2.94 -21.16 1.30
C THR A 92 -2.09 -22.44 1.38
N PRO A 93 -2.67 -23.64 1.14
CA PRO A 93 -1.95 -24.92 1.26
C PRO A 93 -0.71 -25.01 0.37
N ASP A 94 -0.76 -24.35 -0.79
CA ASP A 94 0.36 -24.25 -1.72
C ASP A 94 1.55 -23.43 -1.18
N GLY A 95 1.40 -22.77 -0.02
CA GLY A 95 2.44 -21.97 0.63
C GLY A 95 2.44 -20.48 0.30
N ARG A 96 1.54 -19.97 -0.56
CA ARG A 96 1.42 -18.52 -0.80
C ARG A 96 0.89 -17.80 0.44
N LEU A 97 1.42 -16.61 0.67
CA LEU A 97 0.95 -15.66 1.67
C LEU A 97 0.09 -14.59 1.02
N TRP A 98 -0.91 -14.13 1.74
CA TRP A 98 -1.91 -13.17 1.30
C TRP A 98 -2.15 -12.19 2.43
N ALA A 99 -2.07 -10.89 2.17
CA ALA A 99 -2.25 -9.91 3.23
C ALA A 99 -3.03 -8.69 2.78
N LEU A 100 -3.69 -8.10 3.78
CA LEU A 100 -4.25 -6.76 3.71
C LEU A 100 -3.45 -5.85 4.63
N GLN A 101 -3.00 -4.72 4.10
CA GLN A 101 -2.34 -3.65 4.86
C GLN A 101 -3.14 -2.35 4.69
N ALA A 102 -3.18 -1.51 5.72
CA ALA A 102 -3.88 -0.23 5.65
C ALA A 102 -3.05 0.94 6.17
N TRP A 103 -2.60 1.81 5.28
CA TRP A 103 -1.82 3.00 5.63
C TRP A 103 -2.14 4.19 4.72
N ARG A 104 -1.84 5.39 5.20
CA ARG A 104 -2.13 6.62 4.45
C ARG A 104 -1.13 6.81 3.33
N VAL A 105 -1.60 7.12 2.12
CA VAL A 105 -0.70 7.43 0.99
C VAL A 105 -0.94 8.84 0.44
N GLY A 106 0.12 9.65 0.33
CA GLY A 106 0.08 11.08 -0.08
C GLY A 106 0.27 12.09 1.08
N VAL A 107 0.28 13.39 0.78
CA VAL A 107 0.36 14.51 1.75
C VAL A 107 -0.70 15.57 1.40
N PRO A 108 -1.82 15.70 2.14
CA PRO A 108 -2.41 14.73 3.07
C PRO A 108 -2.84 13.45 2.31
N GLY A 109 -2.85 12.31 3.00
CA GLY A 109 -3.10 11.01 2.37
C GLY A 109 -4.36 10.32 2.86
N THR A 110 -5.11 9.72 1.94
CA THR A 110 -6.23 8.81 2.23
C THR A 110 -5.70 7.50 2.81
N LEU A 111 -6.41 6.94 3.80
CA LEU A 111 -6.09 5.61 4.32
C LEU A 111 -6.48 4.57 3.27
N GLU A 112 -5.51 3.89 2.69
CA GLU A 112 -5.75 2.90 1.66
C GLU A 112 -5.70 1.48 2.22
N LEU A 113 -6.66 0.64 1.84
CA LEU A 113 -6.56 -0.80 1.98
C LEU A 113 -5.80 -1.36 0.77
N ARG A 114 -4.74 -2.11 1.04
CA ARG A 114 -3.81 -2.61 0.03
C ARG A 114 -3.69 -4.11 0.13
N PHE A 115 -3.74 -4.78 -1.02
CA PHE A 115 -3.70 -6.22 -1.15
C PHE A 115 -2.34 -6.70 -1.66
N SER A 116 -1.89 -7.82 -1.11
CA SER A 116 -0.64 -8.47 -1.48
C SER A 116 -0.79 -9.99 -1.51
N ARG A 117 -0.02 -10.62 -2.40
CA ARG A 117 0.08 -12.07 -2.60
C ARG A 117 1.50 -12.43 -3.02
N TRP A 118 2.20 -13.24 -2.22
CA TRP A 118 3.59 -13.58 -2.49
C TRP A 118 3.98 -14.95 -1.92
N ARG A 119 5.23 -15.36 -2.16
CA ARG A 119 5.87 -16.52 -1.53
C ARG A 119 7.19 -16.08 -0.89
N GLY A 120 7.66 -16.80 0.12
CA GLY A 120 8.96 -16.52 0.75
C GLY A 120 8.98 -15.21 1.54
N ALA A 121 10.15 -14.58 1.60
CA ALA A 121 10.39 -13.38 2.39
C ALA A 121 9.57 -12.17 1.89
N PRO A 122 9.02 -11.34 2.79
CA PRO A 122 8.32 -10.11 2.40
C PRO A 122 9.30 -9.02 1.91
N THR A 123 8.77 -7.90 1.46
CA THR A 123 9.58 -6.70 1.18
C THR A 123 10.27 -6.25 2.46
N LEU A 124 11.53 -5.83 2.33
CA LEU A 124 12.36 -5.32 3.41
C LEU A 124 12.72 -3.86 3.13
N VAL A 125 12.78 -3.07 4.19
CA VAL A 125 13.31 -1.71 4.17
C VAL A 125 14.21 -1.51 5.39
N THR A 126 15.38 -0.94 5.16
CA THR A 126 16.26 -0.42 6.20
C THR A 126 16.38 1.08 6.04
N ALA A 127 16.56 1.79 7.15
CA ALA A 127 16.79 3.22 7.13
C ALA A 127 17.64 3.64 8.33
N THR A 128 18.31 4.78 8.19
CA THR A 128 18.99 5.49 9.27
C THR A 128 18.62 6.97 9.21
N ALA A 129 18.70 7.63 10.37
CA ALA A 129 18.61 9.08 10.47
C ALA A 129 19.92 9.61 11.04
N THR A 130 20.58 10.53 10.32
CA THR A 130 21.87 11.09 10.72
C THR A 130 21.86 12.61 10.61
N LEU A 131 22.54 13.29 11.53
CA LEU A 131 22.70 14.73 11.46
C LEU A 131 23.81 15.03 10.43
N LYS A 132 23.46 15.72 9.34
CA LYS A 132 24.39 16.15 8.30
C LYS A 132 24.11 17.61 7.94
N SER A 133 25.15 18.43 7.94
CA SER A 133 25.06 19.85 7.54
C SER A 133 23.91 20.62 8.23
N ARG A 134 23.77 20.43 9.55
CA ARG A 134 22.73 21.06 10.41
C ARG A 134 21.28 20.63 10.13
N THR A 135 21.05 19.55 9.40
CA THR A 135 19.72 18.94 9.27
C THR A 135 19.81 17.40 9.33
N VAL A 136 18.66 16.75 9.43
CA VAL A 136 18.58 15.29 9.46
C VAL A 136 18.52 14.75 8.03
N LEU A 137 19.44 13.86 7.67
CA LEU A 137 19.35 13.01 6.49
C LEU A 137 18.70 11.69 6.88
N ILE A 138 17.60 11.34 6.22
CA ILE A 138 17.04 9.99 6.22
C ILE A 138 17.52 9.27 4.96
N GLU A 139 18.25 8.18 5.11
CA GLU A 139 18.72 7.35 4.01
C GLU A 139 18.55 5.87 4.29
N GLY A 140 18.50 5.05 3.24
CA GLY A 140 18.25 3.63 3.40
C GLY A 140 18.14 2.87 2.09
N GLN A 141 17.68 1.62 2.20
CA GLN A 141 17.57 0.69 1.09
C GLN A 141 16.32 -0.18 1.21
N ALA A 142 15.71 -0.52 0.08
CA ALA A 142 14.59 -1.45 0.00
C ALA A 142 14.87 -2.61 -0.97
N SER A 143 14.46 -3.81 -0.57
CA SER A 143 14.61 -5.02 -1.36
C SER A 143 13.40 -5.95 -1.22
N PHE A 144 13.16 -6.76 -2.23
CA PHE A 144 12.17 -7.83 -2.22
C PHE A 144 12.80 -9.08 -2.83
N GLN A 145 12.91 -10.14 -2.01
CA GLN A 145 13.53 -11.42 -2.39
C GLN A 145 14.93 -11.24 -3.02
N GLY A 146 15.79 -10.48 -2.33
CA GLY A 146 17.17 -10.22 -2.78
C GLY A 146 17.29 -9.22 -3.94
N ARG A 147 16.18 -8.78 -4.54
CA ARG A 147 16.20 -7.80 -5.64
C ARG A 147 15.88 -6.40 -5.13
N PRO A 148 16.60 -5.37 -5.57
CA PRO A 148 16.25 -3.98 -5.31
C PRO A 148 14.79 -3.63 -5.63
N VAL A 149 14.14 -2.86 -4.75
CA VAL A 149 12.87 -2.19 -5.07
C VAL A 149 13.21 -0.84 -5.69
N THR A 150 13.15 -0.74 -7.01
CA THR A 150 13.51 0.46 -7.78
C THR A 150 12.80 0.50 -9.13
N GLY A 151 12.69 1.68 -9.74
CA GLY A 151 12.08 1.86 -11.05
C GLY A 151 10.55 1.96 -10.95
N TYR A 152 9.87 1.18 -11.78
CA TYR A 152 8.41 1.16 -11.88
C TYR A 152 7.85 -0.21 -11.54
N SER A 153 6.64 -0.21 -10.99
CA SER A 153 5.84 -1.40 -10.70
C SER A 153 4.52 -1.28 -11.43
N PRO A 154 4.07 -2.29 -12.20
CA PRO A 154 2.78 -2.24 -12.85
C PRO A 154 1.63 -2.34 -11.83
N THR A 155 0.50 -1.69 -12.09
CA THR A 155 -0.78 -2.02 -11.46
C THR A 155 -1.37 -3.31 -12.06
N PRO A 156 -2.42 -3.89 -11.47
CA PRO A 156 -3.22 -4.92 -12.12
C PRO A 156 -3.79 -4.48 -13.48
N GLU A 157 -4.09 -3.19 -13.65
CA GLU A 157 -4.57 -2.59 -14.89
C GLU A 157 -3.45 -2.37 -15.92
N GLY A 158 -2.18 -2.55 -15.53
CA GLY A 158 -1.01 -2.40 -16.40
C GLY A 158 -0.29 -1.06 -16.29
N ASP A 159 -0.80 -0.12 -15.50
CA ASP A 159 -0.23 1.22 -15.38
C ASP A 159 1.07 1.22 -14.58
N PRO A 160 2.15 1.86 -15.06
CA PRO A 160 3.41 1.90 -14.35
C PRO A 160 3.36 2.91 -13.18
N ILE A 161 3.74 2.45 -11.99
CA ILE A 161 3.86 3.28 -10.79
C ILE A 161 5.31 3.39 -10.38
N ARG A 162 5.77 4.62 -10.15
CA ARG A 162 7.13 4.85 -9.66
C ARG A 162 7.30 4.39 -8.22
N LEU A 163 8.23 3.47 -7.99
CA LEU A 163 8.57 2.97 -6.66
C LEU A 163 9.30 4.06 -5.85
N SER A 164 8.78 4.33 -4.66
CA SER A 164 9.24 5.42 -3.79
C SER A 164 9.26 5.00 -2.32
N ALA A 165 10.22 5.53 -1.58
CA ALA A 165 10.23 5.51 -0.12
C ALA A 165 9.54 6.78 0.39
N PHE A 166 8.48 6.58 1.16
CA PHE A 166 7.75 7.66 1.84
C PHE A 166 8.26 7.83 3.26
N VAL A 167 8.34 9.08 3.71
CA VAL A 167 8.74 9.40 5.08
C VAL A 167 7.56 10.04 5.80
N ASP A 168 7.15 9.38 6.88
CA ASP A 168 6.31 9.97 7.90
C ASP A 168 7.19 10.47 9.05
N CYS A 169 6.79 11.58 9.65
CA CYS A 169 7.43 12.16 10.81
C CYS A 169 6.45 12.14 11.98
N PHE A 170 6.92 11.69 13.15
CA PHE A 170 6.15 11.69 14.38
C PHE A 170 6.23 13.07 15.04
N ALA A 171 5.09 13.61 15.41
CA ALA A 171 4.91 14.84 16.19
C ALA A 171 5.38 16.18 15.58
N CYS A 172 5.85 16.23 14.33
CA CYS A 172 6.22 17.51 13.68
C CYS A 172 5.02 18.34 13.18
N ARG A 173 3.81 17.78 13.14
CA ARG A 173 2.58 18.45 12.71
C ARG A 173 1.42 18.23 13.68
N GLY A 174 1.70 18.23 14.99
CA GLY A 174 0.73 17.94 16.05
C GLY A 174 1.01 16.61 16.74
N SER A 175 -0.02 15.89 17.19
CA SER A 175 0.14 14.58 17.80
C SER A 175 0.08 13.46 16.75
N GLY A 176 1.08 12.57 16.73
CA GLY A 176 1.08 11.38 15.87
C GLY A 176 1.90 11.49 14.58
N TRP A 177 1.65 10.56 13.66
CA TRP A 177 2.40 10.43 12.40
C TRP A 177 1.82 11.31 11.30
N ALA A 178 2.65 12.11 10.64
CA ALA A 178 2.28 12.88 9.46
C ALA A 178 3.23 12.56 8.30
N ARG A 179 2.69 12.31 7.10
CA ARG A 179 3.55 12.21 5.92
C ARG A 179 4.13 13.56 5.56
N VAL A 180 5.44 13.58 5.34
CA VAL A 180 6.17 14.81 5.02
C VAL A 180 6.78 14.78 3.63
N THR A 181 7.20 13.62 3.13
CA THR A 181 7.78 13.52 1.78
C THR A 181 7.76 12.11 1.21
N GLY A 182 8.10 11.99 -0.07
CA GLY A 182 8.39 10.73 -0.75
C GLY A 182 9.53 10.93 -1.75
N LYS A 183 10.45 9.96 -1.81
CA LYS A 183 11.55 9.95 -2.78
C LYS A 183 11.55 8.64 -3.53
N ALA A 184 11.67 8.74 -4.85
CA ALA A 184 11.87 7.56 -5.66
C ALA A 184 13.13 6.81 -5.24
N THR A 185 12.99 5.51 -5.14
CA THR A 185 14.11 4.59 -4.95
C THR A 185 14.97 4.59 -6.22
N ARG A 186 16.29 4.62 -6.04
CA ARG A 186 17.30 4.64 -7.10
C ARG A 186 17.93 3.25 -7.27
N ALA A 187 18.92 3.14 -8.16
CA ALA A 187 19.73 1.94 -8.34
C ALA A 187 20.14 1.31 -7.00
N GLY A 188 20.05 -0.02 -6.92
CA GLY A 188 20.25 -0.77 -5.67
C GLY A 188 19.11 -0.65 -4.66
N GLY A 189 18.01 0.06 -4.96
CA GLY A 189 16.88 0.24 -4.05
C GLY A 189 17.12 1.34 -3.02
N LYS A 190 18.14 2.16 -3.24
CA LYS A 190 18.59 3.21 -2.31
C LYS A 190 17.66 4.42 -2.36
N PHE A 191 17.47 5.08 -1.22
CA PHE A 191 16.77 6.36 -1.14
C PHE A 191 17.47 7.27 -0.12
N GLY A 192 17.24 8.57 -0.25
CA GLY A 192 17.80 9.57 0.64
C GLY A 192 17.04 10.88 0.55
N THR A 193 16.78 11.52 1.69
CA THR A 193 16.18 12.86 1.74
C THR A 193 16.60 13.62 2.98
N PHE A 194 17.00 14.87 2.78
CA PHE A 194 17.17 15.82 3.88
C PHE A 194 15.78 16.24 4.39
N MET A 195 15.65 16.30 5.71
CA MET A 195 14.46 16.83 6.37
C MET A 195 14.46 18.35 6.30
N ARG A 196 13.28 18.92 6.04
CA ARG A 196 13.07 20.36 6.21
C ARG A 196 12.85 20.67 7.68
N ARG A 197 13.05 21.93 8.07
CA ARG A 197 12.92 22.38 9.46
C ARG A 197 11.56 22.03 10.05
N GLU A 198 10.49 22.23 9.28
CA GLU A 198 9.11 21.92 9.66
C GLU A 198 8.77 20.42 9.65
N TRP A 199 9.70 19.55 9.25
CA TRP A 199 9.59 18.09 9.29
C TRP A 199 10.49 17.46 10.34
N LEU A 200 11.17 18.26 11.16
CA LEU A 200 11.98 17.75 12.25
C LEU A 200 11.07 17.24 13.36
N GLY A 201 11.34 16.02 13.80
CA GLY A 201 10.58 15.36 14.84
C GLY A 201 11.40 14.24 15.47
N PRO A 202 11.01 13.75 16.65
CA PRO A 202 11.80 12.78 17.41
C PRO A 202 11.96 11.41 16.73
N ARG A 203 11.07 11.06 15.81
CA ARG A 203 11.06 9.76 15.12
C ARG A 203 10.54 9.89 13.69
N TYR A 204 11.07 9.05 12.83
CA TYR A 204 10.68 8.93 11.43
C TYR A 204 10.24 7.51 11.12
N ARG A 205 9.25 7.36 10.25
CA ARG A 205 8.82 6.06 9.72
C ARG A 205 8.97 6.09 8.21
N VAL A 206 9.84 5.23 7.70
CA VAL A 206 10.00 5.04 6.25
C VAL A 206 9.09 3.91 5.81
N ILE A 207 8.33 4.14 4.74
CA ILE A 207 7.39 3.16 4.18
C ILE A 207 7.71 2.99 2.69
N VAL A 208 7.84 1.75 2.24
CA VAL A 208 8.10 1.40 0.85
C VAL A 208 7.00 0.47 0.35
N PRO A 209 6.24 0.86 -0.70
CA PRO A 209 5.30 -0.04 -1.33
C PRO A 209 6.01 -1.26 -1.92
N GLY A 210 5.43 -2.45 -1.73
CA GLY A 210 5.96 -3.68 -2.31
C GLY A 210 5.81 -3.70 -3.84
N PRO A 211 6.81 -4.15 -4.61
CA PRO A 211 6.71 -4.22 -6.06
C PRO A 211 5.77 -5.34 -6.55
N ASN A 212 5.13 -5.12 -7.68
CA ASN A 212 4.36 -6.13 -8.41
C ASN A 212 5.21 -6.72 -9.54
N ARG A 213 5.17 -8.04 -9.68
CA ARG A 213 5.89 -8.79 -10.73
C ARG A 213 5.05 -9.98 -11.18
N GLY A 214 4.43 -9.87 -12.35
CA GLY A 214 3.49 -10.87 -12.85
C GLY A 214 2.37 -11.13 -11.83
N THR A 215 2.24 -12.37 -11.36
CA THR A 215 1.21 -12.76 -10.37
C THR A 215 1.60 -12.50 -8.92
N THR A 216 2.83 -12.05 -8.67
CA THR A 216 3.34 -11.71 -7.33
C THR A 216 3.11 -10.24 -7.04
N LEU A 217 2.42 -9.97 -5.93
CA LEU A 217 2.11 -8.65 -5.41
C LEU A 217 2.76 -8.56 -4.03
N ALA A 218 3.93 -7.93 -3.93
CA ALA A 218 4.69 -7.93 -2.69
C ALA A 218 4.00 -7.08 -1.60
N PRO A 219 4.12 -7.47 -0.31
CA PRO A 219 3.59 -6.68 0.78
C PRO A 219 4.41 -5.40 0.97
N ASP A 220 3.81 -4.37 1.54
CA ASP A 220 4.49 -3.11 1.85
C ASP A 220 5.38 -3.27 3.09
N ALA A 221 6.50 -2.56 3.10
CA ALA A 221 7.47 -2.58 4.19
C ALA A 221 7.53 -1.23 4.91
N ALA A 222 7.88 -1.26 6.19
CA ALA A 222 8.10 -0.05 6.96
C ALA A 222 9.14 -0.28 8.07
N VAL A 223 9.87 0.79 8.40
CA VAL A 223 10.81 0.83 9.51
C VAL A 223 10.68 2.16 10.25
N ILE A 224 10.88 2.14 11.56
CA ILE A 224 10.92 3.36 12.40
C ILE A 224 12.37 3.60 12.81
N VAL A 225 12.81 4.85 12.71
CA VAL A 225 14.14 5.31 13.14
C VAL A 225 13.97 6.51 14.07
N ALA A 226 14.83 6.61 15.08
CA ALA A 226 14.90 7.79 15.95
C ALA A 226 15.62 8.93 15.23
N SER A 227 15.27 10.18 15.55
CA SER A 227 16.10 11.32 15.15
C SER A 227 17.47 11.23 15.84
N PRO A 228 18.56 11.63 15.17
CA PRO A 228 19.78 11.98 15.89
C PRO A 228 19.44 13.12 16.87
N GLY A 229 19.91 12.99 18.12
CA GLY A 229 19.76 14.01 19.16
C GLY A 229 20.53 15.30 18.85
#